data_AF-I3C675-F1
#
_entry.id   AF-I3C675-F1
#
_cell.length_a   1.000
_cell.length_b   1.000
_cell.length_c   1.000
_cell.angle_alpha   90.00
_cell.angle_beta   90.00
_cell.angle_gamma   90.00
#
_symmetry.space_group_name_H-M   'P 1'
#
loop_
_entity.id
_entity.type
_entity.pdbx_description
1 polymer ?
#
loop_
_entity_poly.entity_id
_entity_poly.type
_entity_poly.pdbx_seq_one_letter_code
_entity_poly.pdbx_strand_id
1 'polypeptide(L)'
;MRETIHLITEKILSFMPSILGAIIVLFIGWLIARGVKAVVIKILKKTSLDEKILSKTDLGNTNIFLGNIFYYVIMIIVIMVVLELLGVSQVLTPLENMVAEILSFIPSIIAGFLIAFAGYLLAKFVSNLINLGGSFLDKLIDKTGFKDTEMLVNIVQKVIFILIFVPFLIQAFHALNIKSISEPANNILLKFTNLIGEVLVASAILVLFIWGGKYLTNLIEDLLKSLKLDSLSEKIQLHKIIGEKQSLAKIVSNVCYFFIVFFGIITAVEILQLDHLTYILNEILTLTGQIIFGLLILAIGNYISLLIYNMVSKSNNNNFIAGIVRAASLALFITISLRAMGIANEIVEIAFTFIIGALAVTVALSYGLGGREAAGEHFKEILQKMKSKSPSNKEE
;
A
#
# COMPACT_ATOMS: atom_id res chain seq x y z
N MET A 1 -4.53 -75.07 21.06
CA MET A 1 -3.10 -74.76 21.30
C MET A 1 -2.17 -75.52 20.36
N ARG A 2 -2.29 -76.86 20.21
CA ARG A 2 -1.48 -77.61 19.24
C ARG A 2 -1.72 -77.23 17.77
N GLU A 3 -2.98 -77.02 17.36
CA GLU A 3 -3.30 -76.55 16.00
C GLU A 3 -2.75 -75.14 15.73
N THR A 4 -2.80 -74.26 16.73
CA THR A 4 -2.25 -72.90 16.64
C THR A 4 -0.73 -72.92 16.50
N ILE A 5 -0.04 -73.87 17.16
CA ILE A 5 1.40 -74.07 17.02
C ILE A 5 1.74 -74.63 15.63
N HIS A 6 0.99 -75.60 15.11
CA HIS A 6 1.21 -76.12 13.75
C HIS A 6 1.04 -75.05 12.67
N LEU A 7 0.00 -74.22 12.76
CA LEU A 7 -0.21 -73.11 11.82
C LEU A 7 0.91 -72.05 11.89
N ILE A 8 1.48 -71.80 13.08
CA ILE A 8 2.64 -70.90 13.24
C ILE A 8 3.91 -71.56 12.68
N THR A 9 4.12 -72.85 12.93
CA THR A 9 5.29 -73.58 12.43
C THR A 9 5.29 -73.69 10.91
N GLU A 10 4.16 -73.99 10.28
CA GLU A 10 4.02 -74.01 8.81
C GLU A 10 4.21 -72.62 8.20
N LYS A 11 3.70 -71.58 8.87
CA LYS A 11 3.91 -70.19 8.44
C LYS A 11 5.38 -69.78 8.57
N ILE A 12 6.09 -70.19 9.62
CA ILE A 12 7.53 -69.93 9.78
C ILE A 12 8.37 -70.70 8.75
N LEU A 13 8.06 -71.97 8.51
CA LEU A 13 8.76 -72.80 7.53
C LEU A 13 8.57 -72.29 6.11
N SER A 14 7.41 -71.71 5.78
CA SER A 14 7.15 -71.07 4.47
C SER A 14 7.86 -69.73 4.29
N PHE A 15 8.27 -69.04 5.37
CA PHE A 15 9.10 -67.83 5.31
C PHE A 15 10.61 -68.10 5.27
N MET A 16 11.06 -69.32 5.60
CA MET A 16 12.50 -69.64 5.58
C MET A 16 13.17 -69.42 4.20
N PRO A 17 12.58 -69.85 3.07
CA PRO A 17 13.17 -69.64 1.75
C PRO A 17 13.29 -68.16 1.39
N SER A 18 12.29 -67.32 1.72
CA SER A 18 12.30 -65.89 1.41
C SER A 18 13.29 -65.12 2.28
N ILE A 19 13.45 -65.48 3.55
CA ILE A 19 14.47 -64.91 4.43
C ILE A 19 15.88 -65.21 3.90
N LEU A 20 16.12 -66.45 3.45
CA LEU A 20 17.41 -66.84 2.90
C LEU A 20 17.71 -66.08 1.59
N GLY A 21 16.72 -65.97 0.71
CA GLY A 21 16.81 -65.15 -0.51
C GLY A 21 17.08 -63.68 -0.23
N ALA A 22 16.37 -63.09 0.75
CA ALA A 22 16.56 -61.72 1.21
C ALA A 22 17.99 -61.46 1.73
N ILE A 23 18.55 -62.36 2.53
CA ILE A 23 19.93 -62.24 3.05
C ILE A 23 20.94 -62.29 1.90
N ILE A 24 20.76 -63.19 0.93
CA ILE A 24 21.63 -63.30 -0.24
C ILE A 24 21.58 -62.01 -1.07
N VAL A 25 20.39 -61.50 -1.36
CA VAL A 25 20.21 -60.25 -2.12
C VAL A 25 20.80 -59.05 -1.38
N LEU A 26 20.62 -58.96 -0.07
CA LEU A 26 21.20 -57.89 0.75
C LEU A 26 22.72 -57.90 0.67
N PHE A 27 23.34 -59.09 0.77
CA PHE A 27 24.79 -59.24 0.71
C PHE A 27 25.35 -58.86 -0.67
N ILE A 28 24.72 -59.37 -1.74
CA ILE A 28 25.11 -59.05 -3.13
C ILE A 28 24.93 -57.56 -3.41
N GLY A 29 23.77 -57.01 -3.04
CA GLY A 29 23.44 -55.61 -3.28
C GLY A 29 24.35 -54.63 -2.52
N TRP A 30 24.75 -54.96 -1.29
CA TRP A 30 25.74 -54.19 -0.55
C TRP A 30 27.10 -54.12 -1.25
N LEU A 31 27.54 -55.25 -1.85
CA LEU A 31 28.79 -55.32 -2.60
C LEU A 31 28.72 -54.48 -3.88
N ILE A 32 27.60 -54.56 -4.60
CA ILE A 32 27.32 -53.71 -5.77
C ILE A 32 27.33 -52.22 -5.38
N ALA A 33 26.63 -51.84 -4.31
CA ALA A 33 26.57 -50.45 -3.85
C ALA A 33 27.96 -49.88 -3.54
N ARG A 34 28.82 -50.66 -2.87
CA ARG A 34 30.22 -50.28 -2.61
C ARG A 34 31.01 -50.10 -3.90
N GLY A 35 30.84 -51.00 -4.86
CA GLY A 35 31.45 -50.89 -6.19
C GLY A 35 31.05 -49.60 -6.91
N VAL A 36 29.76 -49.31 -6.97
CA VAL A 36 29.24 -48.10 -7.63
C VAL A 36 29.74 -46.83 -6.93
N LYS A 37 29.74 -46.80 -5.60
CA LYS A 37 30.34 -45.67 -4.84
C LYS A 37 31.79 -45.41 -5.26
N ALA A 38 32.60 -46.46 -5.38
CA ALA A 38 34.00 -46.31 -5.80
C ALA A 38 34.13 -45.76 -7.23
N VAL A 39 33.25 -46.18 -8.15
CA VAL A 39 33.19 -45.68 -9.52
C VAL A 39 32.78 -44.21 -9.56
N VAL A 40 31.71 -43.83 -8.85
CA VAL A 40 31.21 -42.45 -8.78
C VAL A 40 32.30 -41.52 -8.25
N ILE A 41 32.95 -41.88 -7.14
CA ILE A 41 34.05 -41.08 -6.58
C ILE A 41 35.20 -40.93 -7.60
N LYS A 42 35.52 -41.98 -8.35
CA LYS A 42 36.58 -41.95 -9.37
C LYS A 42 36.21 -41.03 -10.55
N ILE A 43 34.94 -40.96 -10.93
CA ILE A 43 34.45 -40.05 -12.00
C ILE A 43 34.46 -38.60 -11.50
N LEU A 44 33.92 -38.35 -10.30
CA LEU A 44 33.86 -36.99 -9.74
C LEU A 44 35.25 -36.37 -9.56
N LYS A 45 36.23 -37.17 -9.12
CA LYS A 45 37.64 -36.73 -9.01
C LYS A 45 38.28 -36.35 -10.35
N LYS A 46 37.74 -36.83 -11.49
CA LYS A 46 38.23 -36.44 -12.82
C LYS A 46 37.63 -35.12 -13.30
N THR A 47 36.56 -34.64 -12.67
CA THR A 47 35.91 -33.36 -13.00
C THR A 47 36.47 -32.28 -12.07
N SER A 48 36.99 -31.19 -12.63
CA SER A 48 37.59 -30.06 -11.91
C SER A 48 36.60 -29.18 -11.13
N LEU A 49 35.51 -29.77 -10.59
CA LEU A 49 34.53 -29.08 -9.75
C LEU A 49 35.07 -28.80 -8.34
N ASP A 50 36.11 -29.53 -7.92
CA ASP A 50 36.75 -29.40 -6.60
C ASP A 50 37.38 -28.02 -6.36
N GLU A 51 37.94 -27.37 -7.38
CA GLU A 51 38.85 -26.24 -7.16
C GLU A 51 38.15 -24.87 -7.15
N LYS A 52 37.02 -24.73 -7.86
CA LYS A 52 36.33 -23.44 -8.04
C LYS A 52 35.17 -23.17 -7.08
N ILE A 53 34.65 -24.19 -6.42
CA ILE A 53 33.43 -24.08 -5.58
C ILE A 53 33.73 -24.34 -4.09
N LEU A 54 34.84 -25.00 -3.75
CA LEU A 54 34.98 -25.69 -2.45
C LEU A 54 36.20 -25.28 -1.61
N SER A 55 37.00 -24.29 -1.99
CA SER A 55 38.16 -23.86 -1.20
C SER A 55 37.81 -23.03 0.06
N LYS A 56 36.53 -22.73 0.31
CA LYS A 56 36.10 -21.84 1.41
C LYS A 56 35.20 -22.47 2.46
N THR A 57 34.89 -23.77 2.38
CA THR A 57 34.03 -24.43 3.36
C THR A 57 34.69 -25.71 3.83
N ASP A 58 34.86 -25.86 5.14
CA ASP A 58 35.52 -26.98 5.85
C ASP A 58 34.71 -28.30 5.80
N LEU A 59 33.94 -28.48 4.73
CA LEU A 59 33.20 -29.69 4.41
C LEU A 59 34.18 -30.64 3.71
N GLY A 60 34.88 -31.44 4.52
CA GLY A 60 35.80 -32.46 4.02
C GLY A 60 35.21 -33.28 2.87
N ASN A 61 35.95 -33.35 1.76
CA ASN A 61 35.75 -34.26 0.63
C ASN A 61 34.29 -34.38 0.10
N THR A 62 33.76 -33.32 -0.50
CA THR A 62 32.44 -33.32 -1.19
C THR A 62 32.26 -34.51 -2.15
N ASN A 63 33.31 -34.96 -2.82
CA ASN A 63 33.26 -36.15 -3.69
C ASN A 63 32.94 -37.44 -2.93
N ILE A 64 33.44 -37.58 -1.69
CA ILE A 64 33.12 -38.70 -0.82
C ILE A 64 31.67 -38.58 -0.33
N PHE A 65 31.22 -37.36 -0.01
CA PHE A 65 29.83 -37.10 0.37
C PHE A 65 28.84 -37.47 -0.75
N LEU A 66 29.09 -37.01 -1.99
CA LEU A 66 28.30 -37.37 -3.17
C LEU A 66 28.35 -38.89 -3.40
N GLY A 67 29.53 -39.51 -3.35
CA GLY A 67 29.65 -40.97 -3.44
C GLY A 67 28.87 -41.74 -2.37
N ASN A 68 28.76 -41.19 -1.15
CA ASN A 68 27.94 -41.77 -0.09
C ASN A 68 26.45 -41.65 -0.41
N ILE A 69 25.98 -40.56 -1.01
CA ILE A 69 24.57 -40.42 -1.45
C ILE A 69 24.24 -41.54 -2.43
N PHE A 70 25.04 -41.76 -3.46
CA PHE A 70 24.81 -42.84 -4.43
C PHE A 70 24.84 -44.23 -3.77
N TYR A 71 25.74 -44.46 -2.81
CA TYR A 71 25.76 -45.70 -2.02
C TYR A 71 24.43 -45.92 -1.29
N TYR A 72 23.94 -44.91 -0.57
CA TYR A 72 22.69 -45.03 0.18
C TYR A 72 21.47 -45.16 -0.72
N VAL A 73 21.43 -44.47 -1.87
CA VAL A 73 20.34 -44.64 -2.86
C VAL A 73 20.29 -46.08 -3.38
N ILE A 74 21.44 -46.65 -3.75
CA ILE A 74 21.50 -48.05 -4.20
C ILE A 74 21.14 -49.00 -3.05
N MET A 75 21.59 -48.70 -1.83
CA MET A 75 21.24 -49.50 -0.66
C MET A 75 19.74 -49.44 -0.36
N ILE A 76 19.08 -48.30 -0.54
CA ILE A 76 17.63 -48.15 -0.44
C ILE A 76 16.93 -49.05 -1.46
N ILE A 77 17.39 -49.06 -2.72
CA ILE A 77 16.84 -49.95 -3.77
C ILE A 77 17.04 -51.42 -3.39
N VAL A 78 18.22 -51.80 -2.92
CA VAL A 78 18.49 -53.17 -2.48
C VAL A 78 17.61 -53.55 -1.28
N ILE A 79 17.40 -52.64 -0.34
CA ILE A 79 16.48 -52.83 0.79
C ILE A 79 15.05 -52.99 0.29
N MET A 80 14.61 -52.24 -0.74
CA MET A 80 13.28 -52.44 -1.34
C MET A 80 13.10 -53.86 -1.86
N VAL A 81 14.06 -54.35 -2.66
CA VAL A 81 14.03 -55.72 -3.20
C VAL A 81 14.02 -56.75 -2.07
N VAL A 82 14.79 -56.52 -1.01
CA VAL A 82 14.82 -57.38 0.18
C VAL A 82 13.46 -57.41 0.89
N LEU A 83 12.83 -56.24 1.08
CA LEU A 83 11.52 -56.12 1.71
C LEU A 83 10.40 -56.72 0.84
N GLU A 84 10.52 -56.65 -0.49
CA GLU A 84 9.61 -57.28 -1.44
C GLU A 84 9.66 -58.80 -1.32
N LEU A 85 10.87 -59.38 -1.28
CA LEU A 85 11.08 -60.81 -1.04
C LEU A 85 10.50 -61.26 0.31
N LEU A 86 10.55 -60.41 1.33
CA LEU A 86 9.96 -60.66 2.64
C LEU A 86 8.44 -60.46 2.70
N GLY A 87 7.80 -60.06 1.59
CA GLY A 87 6.36 -59.86 1.48
C GLY A 87 5.84 -58.58 2.12
N VAL A 88 6.70 -57.58 2.34
CA VAL A 88 6.37 -56.29 2.99
C VAL A 88 5.97 -55.24 1.94
N SER A 89 5.17 -55.62 0.96
CA SER A 89 4.86 -54.77 -0.21
C SER A 89 4.15 -53.46 0.13
N GLN A 90 3.33 -53.44 1.17
CA GLN A 90 2.52 -52.26 1.55
C GLN A 90 3.37 -51.08 2.08
N VAL A 91 4.58 -51.34 2.56
CA VAL A 91 5.50 -50.29 3.06
C VAL A 91 6.44 -49.81 1.95
N LEU A 92 6.53 -50.55 0.85
CA LEU A 92 7.41 -50.22 -0.27
C LEU A 92 6.87 -49.11 -1.16
N THR A 93 5.56 -49.03 -1.37
CA THR A 93 4.96 -48.08 -2.31
C THR A 93 5.36 -46.62 -2.06
N PRO A 94 5.33 -46.09 -0.81
CA PRO A 94 5.83 -44.73 -0.55
C PRO A 94 7.31 -44.57 -0.84
N LEU A 95 8.13 -45.58 -0.55
CA LEU A 95 9.58 -45.54 -0.75
C LEU A 95 9.93 -45.60 -2.25
N GLU A 96 9.23 -46.44 -3.01
CA GLU A 96 9.33 -46.53 -4.48
C GLU A 96 9.00 -45.19 -5.13
N ASN A 97 7.91 -44.53 -4.67
CA ASN A 97 7.53 -43.20 -5.14
C ASN A 97 8.63 -42.16 -4.86
N MET A 98 9.25 -42.19 -3.67
CA MET A 98 10.36 -41.27 -3.35
C MET A 98 11.59 -41.51 -4.25
N VAL A 99 11.94 -42.77 -4.55
CA VAL A 99 13.05 -43.08 -5.46
C VAL A 99 12.70 -42.67 -6.89
N ALA A 100 11.48 -42.95 -7.35
CA ALA A 100 11.02 -42.53 -8.67
C ALA A 100 11.05 -41.00 -8.82
N GLU A 101 10.64 -40.26 -7.79
CA GLU A 101 10.70 -38.80 -7.76
C GLU A 101 12.15 -38.31 -7.84
N ILE A 102 13.08 -38.86 -7.05
CA ILE A 102 14.52 -38.54 -7.11
C ILE A 102 15.11 -38.82 -8.50
N LEU A 103 14.74 -39.93 -9.14
CA LEU A 103 15.21 -40.25 -10.50
C LEU A 103 14.63 -39.27 -11.53
N SER A 104 13.39 -38.81 -11.36
CA SER A 104 12.76 -37.80 -12.22
C SER A 104 13.42 -36.42 -12.12
N PHE A 105 14.11 -36.13 -11.01
CA PHE A 105 14.92 -34.92 -10.88
C PHE A 105 16.16 -34.95 -11.78
N ILE A 106 16.72 -36.11 -12.14
CA ILE A 106 17.95 -36.17 -12.95
C ILE A 106 17.75 -35.51 -14.34
N PRO A 107 16.75 -35.88 -15.15
CA PRO A 107 16.45 -35.18 -16.40
C PRO A 107 16.13 -33.69 -16.18
N SER A 108 15.36 -33.39 -15.14
CA SER A 108 14.91 -32.03 -14.79
C SER A 108 16.09 -31.12 -14.43
N ILE A 109 17.11 -31.63 -13.73
CA ILE A 109 18.34 -30.93 -13.39
C ILE A 109 19.12 -30.57 -14.65
N ILE A 110 19.27 -31.50 -15.58
CA ILE A 110 19.96 -31.25 -16.85
C ILE A 110 19.19 -30.20 -17.65
N ALA A 111 17.88 -30.34 -17.78
CA ALA A 111 17.03 -29.39 -18.50
C ALA A 111 17.10 -27.97 -17.88
N GLY A 112 16.94 -27.86 -16.57
CA GLY A 112 17.04 -26.60 -15.84
C GLY A 112 18.42 -25.95 -15.98
N PHE A 113 19.50 -26.73 -15.88
CA PHE A 113 20.85 -26.24 -16.09
C PHE A 113 21.06 -25.73 -17.52
N LEU A 114 20.62 -26.47 -18.53
CA LEU A 114 20.72 -26.05 -19.94
C LEU A 114 19.94 -24.76 -20.19
N ILE A 115 18.73 -24.62 -19.66
CA ILE A 115 17.92 -23.41 -19.79
C ILE A 115 18.59 -22.22 -19.10
N ALA A 116 19.06 -22.40 -17.86
CA ALA A 116 19.76 -21.35 -17.12
C ALA A 116 21.05 -20.93 -17.82
N PHE A 117 21.82 -21.89 -18.33
CA PHE A 117 23.06 -21.64 -19.07
C PHE A 117 22.78 -20.92 -20.39
N ALA A 118 21.80 -21.37 -21.17
CA ALA A 118 21.38 -20.70 -22.39
C ALA A 118 20.91 -19.27 -22.12
N GLY A 119 20.10 -19.08 -21.07
CA GLY A 119 19.66 -17.76 -20.60
C GLY A 119 20.81 -16.86 -20.18
N TYR A 120 21.79 -17.38 -19.46
CA TYR A 120 23.00 -16.65 -19.07
C TYR A 120 23.80 -16.21 -20.31
N LEU A 121 24.01 -17.11 -21.27
CA LEU A 121 24.72 -16.81 -22.51
C LEU A 121 23.97 -15.73 -23.32
N LEU A 122 22.65 -15.87 -23.47
CA LEU A 122 21.83 -14.91 -24.19
C LEU A 122 21.84 -13.54 -23.50
N ALA A 123 21.59 -13.51 -22.20
CA ALA A 123 21.61 -12.27 -21.42
C ALA A 123 22.98 -11.58 -21.51
N LYS A 124 24.08 -12.32 -21.38
CA LYS A 124 25.44 -11.80 -21.49
C LYS A 124 25.75 -11.29 -22.89
N PHE A 125 25.31 -12.01 -23.92
CA PHE A 125 25.48 -11.60 -25.30
C PHE A 125 24.75 -10.28 -25.58
N VAL A 126 23.46 -10.21 -25.28
CA VAL A 126 22.64 -9.00 -25.49
C VAL A 126 23.15 -7.83 -24.65
N SER A 127 23.52 -8.10 -23.39
CA SER A 127 24.10 -7.11 -22.49
C SER A 127 25.40 -6.51 -23.05
N ASN A 128 26.29 -7.34 -23.61
CA ASN A 128 27.52 -6.87 -24.23
C ASN A 128 27.29 -6.08 -25.54
N LEU A 129 26.21 -6.37 -26.29
CA LEU A 129 25.88 -5.60 -27.49
C LEU A 129 25.54 -4.13 -27.16
N ILE A 130 25.01 -3.85 -25.97
CA ILE A 130 24.74 -2.48 -25.52
C ILE A 130 26.04 -1.69 -25.39
N ASN A 131 27.13 -2.31 -24.93
CA ASN A 131 28.43 -1.63 -24.85
C ASN A 131 28.97 -1.26 -26.24
N LEU A 132 28.74 -2.11 -27.25
CA LEU A 132 29.11 -1.79 -28.63
C LEU A 132 28.23 -0.64 -29.19
N GLY A 133 26.95 -0.61 -28.83
CA GLY A 133 26.01 0.47 -29.18
C GLY A 133 26.15 1.74 -28.33
N GLY A 134 26.89 1.69 -27.22
CA GLY A 134 27.07 2.78 -26.26
C GLY A 134 27.61 4.07 -26.89
N SER A 135 28.41 3.93 -27.95
CA SER A 135 28.89 5.06 -28.75
C SER A 135 27.78 5.93 -29.38
N PHE A 136 26.57 5.40 -29.57
CA PHE A 136 25.39 6.18 -29.96
C PHE A 136 24.72 6.87 -28.76
N LEU A 137 24.71 6.23 -27.59
CA LEU A 137 24.20 6.82 -26.35
C LEU A 137 25.09 7.99 -25.91
N ASP A 138 26.41 7.86 -26.04
CA ASP A 138 27.39 8.92 -25.77
C ASP A 138 27.04 10.20 -26.57
N LYS A 139 26.75 10.05 -27.86
CA LYS A 139 26.37 11.19 -28.73
C LYS A 139 25.03 11.85 -28.35
N LEU A 140 24.10 11.11 -27.75
CA LEU A 140 22.82 11.64 -27.30
C LEU A 140 22.93 12.33 -25.93
N ILE A 141 23.82 11.83 -25.07
CA ILE A 141 24.00 12.27 -23.67
C ILE A 141 24.99 13.45 -23.56
N ASP A 142 25.97 13.57 -24.47
CA ASP A 142 26.89 14.71 -24.51
C ASP A 142 26.16 16.05 -24.71
N LYS A 143 24.94 16.04 -25.25
CA LYS A 143 24.09 17.24 -25.39
C LYS A 143 23.39 17.66 -24.09
N THR A 144 23.35 16.81 -23.07
CA THR A 144 22.61 17.07 -21.81
C THR A 144 23.52 17.47 -20.65
N GLY A 145 24.85 17.47 -20.85
CA GLY A 145 25.82 17.95 -19.85
C GLY A 145 26.09 16.98 -18.69
N PHE A 146 25.62 15.72 -18.78
CA PHE A 146 25.92 14.67 -17.81
C PHE A 146 27.37 14.18 -17.98
N LYS A 147 28.17 14.20 -16.91
CA LYS A 147 29.61 13.89 -16.95
C LYS A 147 29.96 12.40 -16.77
N ASP A 148 29.01 11.55 -16.39
CA ASP A 148 29.24 10.14 -16.04
C ASP A 148 28.47 9.15 -16.94
N THR A 149 28.58 9.33 -18.26
CA THR A 149 27.88 8.49 -19.25
C THR A 149 28.28 7.00 -19.16
N GLU A 150 29.55 6.72 -18.87
CA GLU A 150 30.07 5.35 -18.72
C GLU A 150 29.35 4.58 -17.58
N MET A 151 29.03 5.29 -16.48
CA MET A 151 28.28 4.71 -15.37
C MET A 151 26.85 4.36 -15.78
N LEU A 152 26.19 5.22 -16.56
CA LEU A 152 24.84 4.97 -17.08
C LEU A 152 24.81 3.78 -18.03
N VAL A 153 25.78 3.67 -18.94
CA VAL A 153 25.89 2.52 -19.87
C VAL A 153 26.04 1.22 -19.09
N ASN A 154 26.90 1.18 -18.06
CA ASN A 154 27.06 -0.01 -17.21
C ASN A 154 25.78 -0.36 -16.42
N ILE A 155 25.04 0.65 -15.95
CA ILE A 155 23.75 0.41 -15.28
C ILE A 155 22.74 -0.21 -16.26
N VAL A 156 22.59 0.39 -17.45
CA VAL A 156 21.69 -0.13 -18.50
C VAL A 156 22.08 -1.55 -18.90
N GLN A 157 23.38 -1.81 -19.02
CA GLN A 157 23.93 -3.13 -19.31
C GLN A 157 23.49 -4.18 -18.27
N LYS A 158 23.63 -3.86 -16.98
CA LYS A 158 23.22 -4.75 -15.87
C LYS A 158 21.71 -4.94 -15.82
N VAL A 159 20.94 -3.87 -16.03
CA VAL A 159 19.47 -3.93 -16.06
C VAL A 159 19.00 -4.88 -17.16
N ILE A 160 19.54 -4.76 -18.37
CA ILE A 160 19.16 -5.64 -19.49
C ILE A 160 19.63 -7.08 -19.25
N PHE A 161 20.82 -7.28 -18.66
CA PHE A 161 21.26 -8.62 -18.26
C PHE A 161 20.24 -9.26 -17.29
N ILE A 162 19.82 -8.56 -16.24
CA ILE A 162 18.85 -9.06 -15.26
C ILE A 162 17.50 -9.31 -15.93
N LEU A 163 17.03 -8.39 -16.75
CA LEU A 163 15.72 -8.46 -17.42
C LEU A 163 15.62 -9.68 -18.34
N ILE A 164 16.71 -10.08 -19.00
CA ILE A 164 16.74 -11.28 -19.84
C ILE A 164 17.02 -12.52 -19.01
N PHE A 165 17.97 -12.47 -18.07
CA PHE A 165 18.39 -13.67 -17.31
C PHE A 165 17.31 -14.17 -16.35
N VAL A 166 16.60 -13.29 -15.65
CA VAL A 166 15.59 -13.66 -14.65
C VAL A 166 14.45 -14.51 -15.24
N PRO A 167 13.82 -14.17 -16.38
CA PRO A 167 12.84 -15.04 -17.04
C PRO A 167 13.38 -16.45 -17.33
N PHE A 168 14.61 -16.55 -17.83
CA PHE A 168 15.24 -17.85 -18.09
C PHE A 168 15.53 -18.61 -16.79
N LEU A 169 15.91 -17.91 -15.72
CA LEU A 169 16.09 -18.53 -14.41
C LEU A 169 14.77 -19.07 -13.85
N ILE A 170 13.66 -18.34 -14.02
CA ILE A 170 12.32 -18.80 -13.66
C ILE A 170 11.95 -20.04 -14.48
N GLN A 171 12.21 -20.03 -15.79
CA GLN A 171 11.97 -21.18 -16.66
C GLN A 171 12.85 -22.38 -16.28
N ALA A 172 14.08 -22.15 -15.82
CA ALA A 172 14.94 -23.19 -15.29
C ALA A 172 14.37 -23.80 -14.00
N PHE A 173 13.84 -22.98 -13.08
CA PHE A 173 13.13 -23.48 -11.88
C PHE A 173 11.87 -24.27 -12.23
N HIS A 174 11.13 -23.85 -13.25
CA HIS A 174 9.98 -24.60 -13.75
C HIS A 174 10.39 -25.95 -14.35
N ALA A 175 11.49 -26.00 -15.12
CA ALA A 175 12.05 -27.25 -15.65
C ALA A 175 12.61 -28.17 -14.54
N LEU A 176 13.09 -27.60 -13.44
CA LEU A 176 13.46 -28.32 -12.21
C LEU A 176 12.23 -28.82 -11.42
N ASN A 177 11.01 -28.53 -11.88
CA ASN A 177 9.74 -28.84 -11.23
C ASN A 177 9.58 -28.18 -9.85
N ILE A 178 10.23 -27.04 -9.61
CA ILE A 178 10.17 -26.29 -8.34
C ILE A 178 9.08 -25.21 -8.43
N LYS A 179 7.82 -25.64 -8.56
CA LYS A 179 6.67 -24.75 -8.79
C LYS A 179 6.48 -23.70 -7.70
N SER A 180 6.76 -24.07 -6.45
CA SER A 180 6.64 -23.21 -5.27
C SER A 180 7.54 -21.96 -5.32
N ILE A 181 8.58 -21.96 -6.16
CA ILE A 181 9.46 -20.79 -6.37
C ILE A 181 9.15 -20.13 -7.72
N SER A 182 9.00 -20.92 -8.78
CA SER A 182 8.82 -20.37 -10.13
C SER A 182 7.53 -19.58 -10.29
N GLU A 183 6.42 -20.02 -9.66
CA GLU A 183 5.14 -19.32 -9.80
C GLU A 183 5.13 -17.92 -9.15
N PRO A 184 5.49 -17.76 -7.86
CA PRO A 184 5.64 -16.43 -7.26
C PRO A 184 6.62 -15.54 -8.03
N ALA A 185 7.74 -16.10 -8.50
CA ALA A 185 8.73 -15.35 -9.27
C ALA A 185 8.18 -14.86 -10.62
N ASN A 186 7.42 -15.70 -11.34
CA ASN A 186 6.76 -15.31 -12.58
C ASN A 186 5.73 -14.21 -12.36
N ASN A 187 4.95 -14.29 -11.28
CA ASN A 187 3.99 -13.26 -10.92
C ASN A 187 4.66 -11.91 -10.61
N ILE A 188 5.82 -11.92 -9.94
CA ILE A 188 6.61 -10.70 -9.69
C ILE A 188 7.12 -10.12 -11.01
N LEU A 189 7.65 -10.96 -11.91
CA LEU A 189 8.14 -10.53 -13.22
C LEU A 189 7.02 -9.91 -14.07
N LEU A 190 5.84 -10.54 -14.09
CA LEU A 190 4.67 -10.03 -14.81
C LEU A 190 4.21 -8.69 -14.22
N LYS A 191 4.12 -8.57 -12.89
CA LYS A 191 3.80 -7.29 -12.22
C LYS A 191 4.82 -6.21 -12.56
N PHE A 192 6.11 -6.53 -12.55
CA PHE A 192 7.16 -5.57 -12.91
C PHE A 192 7.05 -5.12 -14.37
N THR A 193 6.76 -6.05 -15.28
CA THR A 193 6.58 -5.74 -16.71
C THR A 193 5.34 -4.87 -16.94
N ASN A 194 4.23 -5.17 -16.26
CA ASN A 194 3.01 -4.37 -16.34
C ASN A 194 3.20 -2.97 -15.75
N LEU A 195 3.95 -2.85 -14.65
CA LEU A 195 4.26 -1.58 -14.00
C LEU A 195 4.95 -0.60 -14.98
N ILE A 196 5.79 -1.09 -15.89
CA ILE A 196 6.40 -0.25 -16.94
C ILE A 196 5.32 0.41 -17.81
N GLY A 197 4.31 -0.36 -18.22
CA GLY A 197 3.18 0.16 -18.99
C GLY A 197 2.33 1.15 -18.20
N GLU A 198 2.00 0.81 -16.96
CA GLU A 198 1.22 1.66 -16.04
C GLU A 198 1.93 2.99 -15.76
N VAL A 199 3.26 2.98 -15.56
CA VAL A 199 4.06 4.21 -15.37
C VAL A 199 3.98 5.12 -16.58
N LEU A 200 4.03 4.59 -17.80
CA LEU A 200 3.90 5.40 -19.01
C LEU A 200 2.52 6.04 -19.11
N VAL A 201 1.45 5.27 -18.86
CA VAL A 201 0.07 5.77 -18.90
C VAL A 201 -0.18 6.80 -17.80
N ALA A 202 0.26 6.52 -16.57
CA ALA A 202 0.16 7.43 -15.44
C ALA A 202 0.91 8.75 -15.72
N SER A 203 2.11 8.67 -16.30
CA SER A 203 2.91 9.86 -16.69
C SER A 203 2.20 10.68 -17.77
N ALA A 204 1.65 10.02 -18.79
CA ALA A 204 0.90 10.70 -19.85
C ALA A 204 -0.36 11.41 -19.30
N ILE A 205 -1.09 10.75 -18.41
CA ILE A 205 -2.26 11.33 -17.74
C ILE A 205 -1.85 12.53 -16.88
N LEU A 206 -0.78 12.41 -16.09
CA LEU A 206 -0.30 13.50 -15.24
C LEU A 206 0.08 14.73 -16.09
N VAL A 207 0.78 14.52 -17.21
CA VAL A 207 1.08 15.60 -18.17
C VAL A 207 -0.20 16.25 -18.72
N LEU A 208 -1.21 15.43 -19.05
CA LEU A 208 -2.51 15.92 -19.53
C LEU A 208 -3.20 16.80 -18.47
N PHE A 209 -3.21 16.39 -17.20
CA PHE A 209 -3.81 17.18 -16.13
C PHE A 209 -3.06 18.48 -15.85
N ILE A 210 -1.73 18.48 -15.88
CA ILE A 210 -0.92 19.70 -15.72
C ILE A 210 -1.17 20.67 -16.87
N TRP A 211 -1.10 20.19 -18.10
CA TRP A 211 -1.21 21.04 -19.28
C TRP A 211 -2.66 21.47 -19.55
N GLY A 212 -3.58 20.51 -19.57
CA GLY A 212 -5.01 20.74 -19.76
C GLY A 212 -5.65 21.48 -18.59
N GLY A 213 -5.22 21.21 -17.36
CA GLY A 213 -5.67 21.93 -16.17
C GLY A 213 -5.34 23.41 -16.24
N LYS A 214 -4.13 23.77 -16.71
CA LYS A 214 -3.74 25.16 -16.90
C LYS A 214 -4.67 25.88 -17.88
N TYR A 215 -4.98 25.24 -19.01
CA TYR A 215 -5.91 25.78 -19.99
C TYR A 215 -7.31 25.98 -19.39
N LEU A 216 -7.86 24.95 -18.74
CA LEU A 216 -9.18 25.00 -18.10
C LEU A 216 -9.25 26.11 -17.04
N THR A 217 -8.19 26.28 -16.25
CA THR A 217 -8.17 27.29 -15.19
C THR A 217 -8.02 28.70 -15.71
N ASN A 218 -7.35 28.91 -16.85
CA ASN A 218 -7.34 30.21 -17.50
C ASN A 218 -8.73 30.59 -18.01
N LEU A 219 -9.47 29.63 -18.58
CA LEU A 219 -10.86 29.85 -18.97
C LEU A 219 -11.73 30.21 -17.75
N ILE A 220 -11.57 29.50 -16.64
CA ILE A 220 -12.25 29.82 -15.38
C ILE A 220 -11.86 31.24 -14.92
N GLU A 221 -10.59 31.61 -14.99
CA GLU A 221 -10.12 32.94 -14.61
C GLU A 221 -10.78 34.04 -15.44
N ASP A 222 -10.80 33.88 -16.76
CA ASP A 222 -11.38 34.85 -17.69
C ASP A 222 -12.90 34.95 -17.50
N LEU A 223 -13.58 33.81 -17.27
CA LEU A 223 -15.00 33.80 -16.93
C LEU A 223 -15.28 34.53 -15.61
N LEU A 224 -14.49 34.29 -14.56
CA LEU A 224 -14.66 34.97 -13.27
C LEU A 224 -14.37 36.47 -13.36
N LYS A 225 -13.38 36.88 -14.16
CA LYS A 225 -13.14 38.29 -14.48
C LYS A 225 -14.29 38.91 -15.26
N SER A 226 -14.88 38.18 -16.21
CA SER A 226 -16.04 38.66 -16.98
C SER A 226 -17.28 38.87 -16.10
N LEU A 227 -17.45 38.03 -15.06
CA LEU A 227 -18.46 38.19 -14.00
C LEU A 227 -18.15 39.34 -13.03
N LYS A 228 -17.04 40.06 -13.23
CA LYS A 228 -16.56 41.15 -12.37
C LYS A 228 -16.37 40.70 -10.92
N LEU A 229 -15.92 39.47 -10.69
CA LEU A 229 -15.70 38.92 -9.35
C LEU A 229 -14.71 39.78 -8.54
N ASP A 230 -13.73 40.40 -9.19
CA ASP A 230 -12.78 41.29 -8.55
C ASP A 230 -13.45 42.57 -7.99
N SER A 231 -14.47 43.08 -8.68
CA SER A 231 -15.25 44.22 -8.17
C SER A 231 -16.10 43.85 -6.95
N LEU A 232 -16.54 42.59 -6.86
CA LEU A 232 -17.22 42.08 -5.67
C LEU A 232 -16.24 41.94 -4.51
N SER A 233 -15.03 41.43 -4.77
CA SER A 233 -13.92 41.36 -3.80
C SER A 233 -13.60 42.74 -3.19
N GLU A 234 -13.58 43.78 -4.02
CA GLU A 234 -13.35 45.15 -3.59
C GLU A 234 -14.48 45.66 -2.67
N LYS A 235 -15.74 45.44 -3.05
CA LYS A 235 -16.92 45.82 -2.24
C LYS A 235 -16.95 45.14 -0.87
N ILE A 236 -16.52 43.89 -0.80
CA ILE A 236 -16.49 43.12 0.46
C ILE A 236 -15.17 43.30 1.24
N GLN A 237 -14.29 44.19 0.78
CA GLN A 237 -12.97 44.47 1.38
C GLN A 237 -12.07 43.24 1.52
N LEU A 238 -12.23 42.24 0.64
CA LEU A 238 -11.44 40.99 0.71
C LEU A 238 -9.96 41.24 0.40
N HIS A 239 -9.63 42.33 -0.29
CA HIS A 239 -8.26 42.78 -0.55
C HIS A 239 -7.41 42.92 0.73
N LYS A 240 -8.02 43.22 1.89
CA LYS A 240 -7.31 43.30 3.17
C LYS A 240 -6.82 41.95 3.69
N ILE A 241 -7.50 40.87 3.30
CA ILE A 241 -7.21 39.50 3.72
C ILE A 241 -6.28 38.83 2.70
N ILE A 242 -6.48 39.14 1.42
CA ILE A 242 -5.86 38.46 0.30
C ILE A 242 -4.59 39.19 -0.21
N GLY A 243 -4.47 40.48 0.07
CA GLY A 243 -3.40 41.36 -0.39
C GLY A 243 -3.85 42.30 -1.49
N GLU A 244 -3.43 43.57 -1.43
CA GLU A 244 -3.95 44.64 -2.29
C GLU A 244 -3.69 44.47 -3.80
N LYS A 245 -2.74 43.61 -4.19
CA LYS A 245 -2.38 43.35 -5.59
C LYS A 245 -2.92 42.03 -6.13
N GLN A 246 -3.71 41.30 -5.34
CA GLN A 246 -4.19 39.97 -5.71
C GLN A 246 -5.64 40.05 -6.21
N SER A 247 -5.90 39.53 -7.41
CA SER A 247 -7.26 39.38 -7.93
C SER A 247 -7.93 38.13 -7.34
N LEU A 248 -9.19 38.22 -6.96
CA LEU A 248 -9.94 37.08 -6.42
C LEU A 248 -10.16 36.02 -7.50
N ALA A 249 -10.41 36.44 -8.75
CA ALA A 249 -10.53 35.53 -9.88
C ALA A 249 -9.27 34.66 -10.05
N LYS A 250 -8.07 35.24 -9.93
CA LYS A 250 -6.82 34.49 -10.02
C LYS A 250 -6.66 33.46 -8.91
N ILE A 251 -7.06 33.78 -7.69
CA ILE A 251 -6.93 32.87 -6.55
C ILE A 251 -7.85 31.69 -6.69
N VAL A 252 -9.13 31.93 -7.02
CA VAL A 252 -10.08 30.85 -7.28
C VAL A 252 -9.56 29.95 -8.41
N SER A 253 -8.99 30.55 -9.46
CA SER A 253 -8.44 29.79 -10.59
C SER A 253 -7.20 28.98 -10.20
N ASN A 254 -6.31 29.51 -9.37
CA ASN A 254 -5.17 28.78 -8.82
C ASN A 254 -5.61 27.63 -7.89
N VAL A 255 -6.67 27.83 -7.12
CA VAL A 255 -7.28 26.77 -6.29
C VAL A 255 -7.87 25.68 -7.19
N CYS A 256 -8.62 26.03 -8.23
CA CYS A 256 -9.09 25.06 -9.22
C CYS A 256 -7.94 24.30 -9.87
N TYR A 257 -6.85 24.99 -10.22
CA TYR A 257 -5.66 24.36 -10.81
C TYR A 257 -5.03 23.35 -9.84
N PHE A 258 -4.91 23.70 -8.56
CA PHE A 258 -4.47 22.78 -7.52
C PHE A 258 -5.35 21.52 -7.49
N PHE A 259 -6.68 21.65 -7.44
CA PHE A 259 -7.59 20.49 -7.42
C PHE A 259 -7.49 19.64 -8.68
N ILE A 260 -7.40 20.25 -9.86
CA ILE A 260 -7.29 19.53 -11.13
C ILE A 260 -5.98 18.74 -11.19
N VAL A 261 -4.85 19.37 -10.83
CA VAL A 261 -3.56 18.67 -10.81
C VAL A 261 -3.53 17.60 -9.73
N PHE A 262 -4.07 17.87 -8.54
CA PHE A 262 -4.12 16.90 -7.45
C PHE A 262 -4.98 15.69 -7.83
N PHE A 263 -6.12 15.91 -8.48
CA PHE A 263 -6.94 14.83 -9.04
C PHE A 263 -6.15 14.03 -10.09
N GLY A 264 -5.40 14.70 -10.96
CA GLY A 264 -4.48 14.03 -11.89
C GLY A 264 -3.41 13.18 -11.21
N ILE A 265 -2.89 13.61 -10.07
CA ILE A 265 -1.95 12.82 -9.24
C ILE A 265 -2.67 11.58 -8.70
N ILE A 266 -3.88 11.73 -8.15
CA ILE A 266 -4.68 10.58 -7.66
C ILE A 266 -4.89 9.58 -8.79
N THR A 267 -5.36 10.03 -9.96
CA THR A 267 -5.59 9.16 -11.12
C THR A 267 -4.31 8.46 -11.57
N ALA A 268 -3.17 9.17 -11.58
CA ALA A 268 -1.88 8.57 -11.92
C ALA A 268 -1.47 7.49 -10.90
N VAL A 269 -1.67 7.72 -9.61
CA VAL A 269 -1.36 6.76 -8.53
C VAL A 269 -2.30 5.55 -8.56
N GLU A 270 -3.57 5.77 -8.90
CA GLU A 270 -4.57 4.70 -9.08
C GLU A 270 -4.19 3.77 -10.24
N ILE A 271 -3.71 4.34 -11.36
CA ILE A 271 -3.21 3.56 -12.52
C ILE A 271 -1.99 2.73 -12.16
N LEU A 272 -1.13 3.22 -11.25
CA LEU A 272 -0.01 2.46 -10.69
C LEU A 272 -0.44 1.36 -9.70
N GLN A 273 -1.74 1.16 -9.50
CA GLN A 273 -2.33 0.18 -8.57
C GLN A 273 -1.87 0.36 -7.12
N LEU A 274 -1.61 1.62 -6.71
CA LEU A 274 -1.22 1.95 -5.34
C LEU A 274 -2.46 2.30 -4.50
N ASP A 275 -3.29 1.29 -4.20
CA ASP A 275 -4.61 1.47 -3.58
C ASP A 275 -4.56 2.28 -2.26
N HIS A 276 -3.61 1.93 -1.39
CA HIS A 276 -3.45 2.61 -0.09
C HIS A 276 -3.04 4.07 -0.26
N LEU A 277 -2.15 4.35 -1.22
CA LEU A 277 -1.72 5.72 -1.49
C LEU A 277 -2.87 6.52 -2.10
N THR A 278 -3.64 5.91 -2.99
CA THR A 278 -4.86 6.51 -3.58
C THR A 278 -5.88 6.86 -2.50
N TYR A 279 -6.13 5.97 -1.54
CA TYR A 279 -7.01 6.24 -0.40
C TYR A 279 -6.53 7.45 0.41
N ILE A 280 -5.26 7.47 0.81
CA ILE A 280 -4.67 8.58 1.58
C ILE A 280 -4.76 9.90 0.81
N LEU A 281 -4.46 9.90 -0.49
CA LEU A 281 -4.56 11.10 -1.31
C LEU A 281 -6.01 11.58 -1.45
N ASN A 282 -6.99 10.70 -1.58
CA ASN A 282 -8.41 11.08 -1.59
C ASN A 282 -8.86 11.68 -0.25
N GLU A 283 -8.36 11.15 0.86
CA GLU A 283 -8.62 11.71 2.20
C GLU A 283 -8.02 13.12 2.31
N ILE A 284 -6.76 13.31 1.87
CA ILE A 284 -6.11 14.63 1.82
C ILE A 284 -6.87 15.59 0.90
N LEU A 285 -7.34 15.14 -0.27
CA LEU A 285 -8.13 15.94 -1.19
C LEU A 285 -9.44 16.41 -0.54
N THR A 286 -10.12 15.49 0.15
CA THR A 286 -11.37 15.76 0.85
C THR A 286 -11.16 16.77 1.98
N LEU A 287 -10.12 16.58 2.80
CA LEU A 287 -9.74 17.50 3.86
C LEU A 287 -9.39 18.89 3.30
N THR A 288 -8.64 18.94 2.20
CA THR A 288 -8.30 20.22 1.54
C THR A 288 -9.56 20.92 1.02
N GLY A 289 -10.50 20.17 0.43
CA GLY A 289 -11.81 20.66 0.01
C GLY A 289 -12.64 21.23 1.17
N GLN A 290 -12.71 20.49 2.29
CA GLN A 290 -13.40 20.93 3.50
C GLN A 290 -12.79 22.21 4.07
N ILE A 291 -11.46 22.29 4.14
CA ILE A 291 -10.76 23.49 4.63
C ILE A 291 -11.11 24.70 3.76
N ILE A 292 -11.03 24.56 2.44
CA ILE A 292 -11.33 25.66 1.51
C ILE A 292 -12.81 26.07 1.59
N PHE A 293 -13.72 25.11 1.71
CA PHE A 293 -15.14 25.39 1.88
C PHE A 293 -15.43 26.11 3.21
N GLY A 294 -14.77 25.71 4.30
CA GLY A 294 -14.84 26.42 5.58
C GLY A 294 -14.29 27.84 5.49
N LEU A 295 -13.16 28.07 4.79
CA LEU A 295 -12.63 29.41 4.56
C LEU A 295 -13.61 30.29 3.77
N LEU A 296 -14.29 29.70 2.79
CA LEU A 296 -15.34 30.38 2.02
C LEU A 296 -16.52 30.79 2.91
N ILE A 297 -17.00 29.89 3.77
CA ILE A 297 -18.06 30.21 4.76
C ILE A 297 -17.61 31.36 5.68
N LEU A 298 -16.36 31.32 6.16
CA LEU A 298 -15.82 32.36 7.04
C LEU A 298 -15.76 33.72 6.33
N ALA A 299 -15.34 33.74 5.06
CA ALA A 299 -15.28 34.96 4.25
C ALA A 299 -16.69 35.57 4.04
N ILE A 300 -17.67 34.75 3.69
CA ILE A 300 -19.08 35.16 3.56
C ILE A 300 -19.60 35.64 4.91
N GLY A 301 -19.29 34.93 5.98
CA GLY A 301 -19.69 35.26 7.34
C GLY A 301 -19.20 36.63 7.79
N ASN A 302 -17.92 36.93 7.56
CA ASN A 302 -17.35 38.24 7.85
C ASN A 302 -18.04 39.37 7.06
N TYR A 303 -18.39 39.13 5.80
CA TYR A 303 -19.15 40.09 5.00
C TYR A 303 -20.54 40.34 5.60
N ILE A 304 -21.28 39.28 5.95
CA ILE A 304 -22.60 39.38 6.56
C ILE A 304 -22.53 40.11 7.92
N SER A 305 -21.56 39.77 8.76
CA SER A 305 -21.34 40.46 10.04
C SER A 305 -21.03 41.95 9.87
N LEU A 306 -20.31 42.34 8.82
CA LEU A 306 -20.06 43.75 8.49
C LEU A 306 -21.32 44.47 8.02
N LEU A 307 -22.13 43.81 7.20
CA LEU A 307 -23.41 44.34 6.76
C LEU A 307 -24.34 44.57 7.97
N ILE A 308 -24.43 43.61 8.89
CA ILE A 308 -25.22 43.75 10.12
C ILE A 308 -24.70 44.91 10.98
N TYR A 309 -23.38 45.01 11.17
CA TYR A 309 -22.78 46.13 11.90
C TYR A 309 -23.20 47.49 11.32
N ASN A 310 -23.09 47.63 10.00
CA ASN A 310 -23.41 48.88 9.30
C ASN A 310 -24.91 49.22 9.32
N MET A 311 -25.79 48.22 9.33
CA MET A 311 -27.24 48.43 9.45
C MET A 311 -27.62 48.88 10.86
N VAL A 312 -27.08 48.20 11.88
CA VAL A 312 -27.39 48.51 13.29
C VAL A 312 -26.81 49.86 13.71
N SER A 313 -25.59 50.19 13.28
CA SER A 313 -24.96 51.48 13.60
C SER A 313 -25.70 52.66 12.99
N LYS A 314 -26.17 52.53 11.73
CA LYS A 314 -26.96 53.56 11.05
C LYS A 314 -28.37 53.73 11.62
N SER A 315 -29.01 52.65 12.04
CA SER A 315 -30.39 52.71 12.55
C SER A 315 -30.50 53.27 13.95
N ASN A 316 -29.54 52.97 14.85
CA ASN A 316 -29.67 53.25 16.28
C ASN A 316 -28.62 54.23 16.82
N ASN A 317 -27.74 54.75 15.95
CA ASN A 317 -26.62 55.63 16.28
C ASN A 317 -25.73 55.14 17.45
N ASN A 318 -25.80 53.85 17.78
CA ASN A 318 -25.14 53.25 18.93
C ASN A 318 -24.14 52.17 18.48
N ASN A 319 -22.88 52.60 18.37
CA ASN A 319 -21.78 51.76 17.92
C ASN A 319 -21.51 50.58 18.86
N PHE A 320 -21.89 50.68 20.14
CA PHE A 320 -21.73 49.60 21.10
C PHE A 320 -22.61 48.39 20.78
N ILE A 321 -23.90 48.63 20.53
CA ILE A 321 -24.85 47.56 20.16
C ILE A 321 -24.45 46.95 18.82
N ALA A 322 -24.09 47.78 17.84
CA ALA A 322 -23.61 47.31 16.55
C ALA A 322 -22.37 46.40 16.71
N GLY A 323 -21.43 46.76 17.58
CA GLY A 323 -20.25 45.96 17.90
C GLY A 323 -20.59 44.60 18.50
N ILE A 324 -21.52 44.53 19.45
CA ILE A 324 -21.97 43.27 20.06
C ILE A 324 -22.60 42.36 19.02
N VAL A 325 -23.52 42.88 18.21
CA VAL A 325 -24.22 42.06 17.19
C VAL A 325 -23.24 41.57 16.12
N ARG A 326 -22.26 42.39 15.72
CA ARG A 326 -21.17 41.97 14.84
C ARG A 326 -20.35 40.83 15.45
N ALA A 327 -19.92 40.97 16.70
CA ALA A 327 -19.12 39.96 17.38
C ALA A 327 -19.89 38.64 17.50
N ALA A 328 -21.18 38.69 17.87
CA ALA A 328 -22.05 37.52 17.96
C ALA A 328 -22.25 36.81 16.61
N SER A 329 -22.53 37.57 15.55
CA SER A 329 -22.68 36.99 14.20
C SER A 329 -21.36 36.40 13.68
N LEU A 330 -20.23 37.07 13.92
CA LEU A 330 -18.92 36.57 13.48
C LEU A 330 -18.56 35.28 14.23
N ALA A 331 -18.80 35.21 15.54
CA ALA A 331 -18.59 34.00 16.33
C ALA A 331 -19.39 32.82 15.77
N LEU A 332 -20.66 33.04 15.39
CA LEU A 332 -21.51 32.03 14.78
C LEU A 332 -20.91 31.53 13.45
N PHE A 333 -20.49 32.43 12.56
CA PHE A 333 -19.87 32.02 11.29
C PHE A 333 -18.51 31.34 11.48
N ILE A 334 -17.72 31.72 12.48
CA ILE A 334 -16.50 30.99 12.86
C ILE A 334 -16.87 29.55 13.23
N THR A 335 -17.86 29.35 14.11
CA THR A 335 -18.35 28.02 14.49
C THR A 335 -18.79 27.19 13.29
N ILE A 336 -19.61 27.75 12.38
CA ILE A 336 -20.06 27.05 11.17
C ILE A 336 -18.87 26.71 10.27
N SER A 337 -17.94 27.65 10.09
CA SER A 337 -16.77 27.45 9.22
C SER A 337 -15.86 26.34 9.75
N LEU A 338 -15.52 26.35 11.04
CA LEU A 338 -14.67 25.32 11.65
C LEU A 338 -15.31 23.94 11.55
N ARG A 339 -16.62 23.86 11.74
CA ARG A 339 -17.38 22.61 11.55
C ARG A 339 -17.35 22.12 10.10
N ALA A 340 -17.45 23.03 9.14
CA ALA A 340 -17.35 22.70 7.71
C ALA A 340 -15.94 22.26 7.30
N MET A 341 -14.90 22.77 7.96
CA MET A 341 -13.52 22.30 7.80
C MET A 341 -13.29 20.89 8.35
N GLY A 342 -14.24 20.33 9.11
CA GLY A 342 -14.07 19.05 9.80
C GLY A 342 -13.13 19.12 11.00
N ILE A 343 -12.74 20.33 11.43
CA ILE A 343 -11.79 20.50 12.53
C ILE A 343 -12.54 20.38 13.85
N ALA A 344 -12.35 19.23 14.51
CA ALA A 344 -12.77 18.98 15.88
C ALA A 344 -14.21 19.45 16.16
N ASN A 345 -15.15 18.95 15.35
CA ASN A 345 -16.57 19.33 15.42
C ASN A 345 -17.12 19.28 16.84
N GLU A 346 -16.76 18.25 17.60
CA GLU A 346 -17.18 18.08 18.99
C GLU A 346 -16.63 19.18 19.91
N ILE A 347 -15.37 19.57 19.76
CA ILE A 347 -14.78 20.67 20.55
C ILE A 347 -15.49 21.98 20.26
N VAL A 348 -15.76 22.27 18.98
CA VAL A 348 -16.44 23.49 18.55
C VAL A 348 -17.89 23.52 19.03
N GLU A 349 -18.61 22.39 18.94
CA GLU A 349 -19.98 22.22 19.40
C GLU A 349 -20.09 22.40 20.92
N ILE A 350 -19.21 21.75 21.68
CA ILE A 350 -19.15 21.88 23.14
C ILE A 350 -18.84 23.32 23.54
N ALA A 351 -17.82 23.95 22.94
CA ALA A 351 -17.45 25.32 23.26
C ALA A 351 -18.60 26.31 23.00
N PHE A 352 -19.29 26.18 21.86
CA PHE A 352 -20.42 27.04 21.53
C PHE A 352 -21.60 26.80 22.45
N THR A 353 -21.90 25.54 22.76
CA THR A 353 -22.95 25.15 23.72
C THR A 353 -22.67 25.74 25.10
N PHE A 354 -21.42 25.73 25.56
CA PHE A 354 -21.04 26.36 26.83
C PHE A 354 -21.13 27.89 26.78
N ILE A 355 -20.73 28.54 25.68
CA ILE A 355 -20.84 30.00 25.55
C ILE A 355 -22.30 30.43 25.61
N ILE A 356 -23.18 29.78 24.84
CA ILE A 356 -24.62 30.08 24.87
C ILE A 356 -25.23 29.70 26.22
N GLY A 357 -24.84 28.57 26.79
CA GLY A 357 -25.29 28.15 28.12
C GLY A 357 -24.91 29.16 29.19
N ALA A 358 -23.65 29.62 29.20
CA ALA A 358 -23.16 30.65 30.11
C ALA A 358 -23.91 31.97 29.91
N LEU A 359 -24.10 32.40 28.66
CA LEU A 359 -24.86 33.62 28.35
C LEU A 359 -26.31 33.52 28.82
N ALA A 360 -26.97 32.39 28.60
CA ALA A 360 -28.33 32.14 29.06
C ALA A 360 -28.42 32.21 30.60
N VAL A 361 -27.46 31.59 31.30
CA VAL A 361 -27.36 31.67 32.76
C VAL A 361 -27.09 33.09 33.23
N THR A 362 -26.18 33.82 32.59
CA THR A 362 -25.89 35.24 32.91
C THR A 362 -27.14 36.09 32.75
N VAL A 363 -27.85 35.99 31.63
CA VAL A 363 -29.09 36.76 31.40
C VAL A 363 -30.17 36.38 32.41
N ALA A 364 -30.35 35.08 32.69
CA ALA A 364 -31.30 34.61 33.68
C ALA A 364 -30.99 35.15 35.08
N LEU A 365 -29.72 35.16 35.50
CA LEU A 365 -29.29 35.71 36.78
C LEU A 365 -29.38 37.24 36.84
N SER A 366 -28.94 37.95 35.80
CA SER A 366 -29.01 39.41 35.74
C SER A 366 -30.45 39.91 35.80
N TYR A 367 -31.37 39.27 35.09
CA TYR A 367 -32.79 39.64 35.09
C TYR A 367 -33.50 39.15 36.36
N GLY A 368 -33.21 37.93 36.81
CA GLY A 368 -33.82 37.33 38.00
C GLY A 368 -33.45 38.04 39.30
N LEU A 369 -32.16 38.34 39.49
CA LEU A 369 -31.68 39.06 40.67
C LEU A 369 -31.94 40.57 40.57
N GLY A 370 -31.71 41.18 39.39
CA GLY A 370 -31.89 42.62 39.18
C GLY A 370 -33.35 43.06 39.06
N GLY A 371 -34.24 42.20 38.59
CA GLY A 371 -35.68 42.46 38.44
C GLY A 371 -36.53 42.06 39.65
N ARG A 372 -35.90 41.52 40.71
CA ARG A 372 -36.58 40.97 41.89
C ARG A 372 -37.50 42.00 42.56
N GLU A 373 -36.99 43.19 42.85
CA GLU A 373 -37.75 44.29 43.45
C GLU A 373 -38.93 44.72 42.57
N ALA A 374 -38.71 44.90 41.27
CA ALA A 374 -39.75 45.31 40.32
C ALA A 374 -40.86 44.26 40.19
N ALA A 375 -40.49 42.98 40.11
CA ALA A 375 -41.45 41.87 40.12
C ALA A 375 -42.23 41.81 41.44
N GLY A 376 -41.56 42.05 42.56
CA GLY A 376 -42.19 42.11 43.89
C GLY A 376 -43.22 43.23 44.02
N GLU A 377 -42.90 44.44 43.56
CA GLU A 377 -43.84 45.57 43.50
C GLU A 377 -45.04 45.27 42.59
N HIS A 378 -44.78 44.77 41.38
CA HIS A 378 -45.85 44.44 40.43
C HIS A 378 -46.77 43.33 40.96
N PHE A 379 -46.24 42.37 41.72
CA PHE A 379 -47.03 41.34 42.38
C PHE A 379 -47.85 41.89 43.55
N LYS A 380 -47.31 42.83 44.33
CA LYS A 380 -48.06 43.55 45.38
C LYS A 380 -49.24 44.34 44.80
N GLU A 381 -49.05 45.04 43.68
CA GLU A 381 -50.15 45.76 43.00
C GLU A 381 -51.27 44.82 42.55
N ILE A 382 -50.91 43.63 42.02
CA ILE A 382 -51.88 42.59 41.64
C ILE A 382 -52.65 42.12 42.89
N LEU A 383 -51.95 41.85 43.99
CA LEU A 383 -52.58 41.46 45.26
C LEU A 383 -53.50 42.54 45.83
N GLN A 384 -53.12 43.82 45.73
CA GLN A 384 -53.94 44.94 46.18
C GLN A 384 -55.20 45.13 45.33
N LYS A 385 -55.09 45.04 44.00
CA LYS A 385 -56.25 45.06 43.08
C LYS A 385 -57.21 43.90 43.33
N MET A 386 -56.70 42.72 43.72
CA MET A 386 -57.54 41.59 44.10
C MET A 386 -58.22 41.82 45.45
N LYS A 387 -57.52 42.39 46.44
CA LYS A 387 -58.11 42.73 47.75
C LYS A 387 -59.17 43.84 47.65
N SER A 388 -58.96 44.87 46.83
CA SER A 388 -59.91 45.97 46.65
C SER A 388 -61.18 45.57 45.89
N LYS A 389 -61.18 44.42 45.22
CA LYS A 389 -62.34 43.85 44.51
C LYS A 389 -63.16 42.88 45.37
N SER A 390 -62.75 42.62 46.61
CA SER A 390 -63.53 41.84 47.56
C SER A 390 -64.51 42.77 48.29
N PRO A 391 -65.83 42.57 48.21
CA PRO A 391 -66.79 43.43 48.89
C PRO A 391 -66.60 43.32 50.40
N SER A 392 -66.49 44.47 51.06
CA SER A 392 -66.64 44.60 52.50
C SER A 392 -68.06 44.16 52.88
N ASN A 393 -68.23 42.91 53.27
CA ASN A 393 -69.35 42.54 54.15
C ASN A 393 -69.15 43.33 55.45
N LYS A 394 -69.92 44.39 55.62
CA LYS A 394 -70.28 44.87 56.95
C LYS A 394 -71.69 44.39 57.22
N GLU A 395 -71.76 43.60 58.28
CA GLU A 395 -72.92 43.03 58.93
C GLU A 395 -73.94 44.11 59.34
N GLU A 396 -75.18 43.64 59.49
CA GLU A 396 -76.41 44.36 59.87
C GLU A 396 -76.31 45.26 61.10
#